data_AF-A0A182AR79-F1
#
_entry.id   AF-A0A182AR79-F1
#
_cell.length_a   1.000
_cell.length_b   1.000
_cell.length_c   1.000
_cell.angle_alpha   90.00
_cell.angle_beta   90.00
_cell.angle_gamma   90.00
#
_symmetry.space_group_name_H-M   'P 1'
#
loop_
_entity.id
_entity.type
_entity.pdbx_description
1 polymer ?
#
loop_
_entity_poly.entity_id
_entity_poly.type
_entity_poly.pdbx_seq_one_letter_code
_entity_poly.pdbx_strand_id
1 'polypeptide(L)'
;MAADAPAPMPVIRFVREGRDVECYPGENLREVALREGLQLYGLKGALGNCGGCGQCITCFVEIPEGTAAQALSGRTPVEDQKLRRRPQNWRLACQALVQHSLVVLTRPQVGLADKSARLDAAMASPLPPGPTEWPAAAESADDEGADAEGGDGEGGDAGPVQAATDARPGDLPA
;
A
#
# COMPACT_ATOMS: atom_id res chain seq x y z
N MET A 1 22.55 -29.81 -3.15
CA MET A 1 21.42 -29.03 -2.63
C MET A 1 21.89 -27.59 -2.58
N ALA A 2 21.62 -26.81 -3.63
CA ALA A 2 21.93 -25.39 -3.61
C ALA A 2 20.88 -24.72 -2.71
N ALA A 3 21.32 -24.07 -1.63
CA ALA A 3 20.46 -23.18 -0.88
C ALA A 3 20.01 -22.08 -1.86
N ASP A 4 18.70 -21.96 -2.02
CA ASP A 4 18.07 -20.90 -2.81
C ASP A 4 18.49 -19.56 -2.19
N ALA A 5 19.29 -18.79 -2.94
CA ALA A 5 19.65 -17.44 -2.50
C ALA A 5 18.34 -16.63 -2.45
N PRO A 6 18.06 -15.87 -1.37
CA PRO A 6 16.82 -15.11 -1.28
C PRO A 6 16.72 -14.22 -2.51
N ALA A 7 15.64 -14.37 -3.28
CA ALA A 7 15.43 -13.59 -4.49
C ALA A 7 15.56 -12.09 -4.15
N PRO A 8 16.20 -11.29 -5.02
CA PRO A 8 16.56 -9.91 -4.70
C PRO A 8 15.30 -9.04 -4.64
N MET A 9 15.04 -8.34 -3.52
CA MET A 9 13.84 -7.50 -3.27
C MET A 9 13.51 -6.54 -4.44
N PRO A 10 12.22 -6.30 -4.78
CA PRO A 10 11.87 -5.24 -5.72
C PRO A 10 12.44 -3.88 -5.29
N VAL A 11 12.76 -3.06 -6.28
CA VAL A 11 13.29 -1.72 -6.12
C VAL A 11 12.42 -0.71 -6.86
N ILE A 12 12.02 0.35 -6.17
CA ILE A 12 11.40 1.52 -6.76
C ILE A 12 12.48 2.58 -6.94
N ARG A 13 12.76 2.96 -8.19
CA ARG A 13 13.63 4.08 -8.52
C ARG A 13 12.84 5.37 -8.62
N PHE A 14 13.01 6.25 -7.65
CA PHE A 14 12.41 7.58 -7.62
C PHE A 14 13.28 8.60 -8.33
N VAL A 15 12.96 8.90 -9.59
CA VAL A 15 13.83 9.65 -10.50
C VAL A 15 14.10 11.07 -10.03
N ARG A 16 13.07 11.76 -9.50
CA ARG A 16 13.23 13.15 -9.05
C ARG A 16 14.22 13.24 -7.90
N GLU A 17 14.07 12.36 -6.93
CA GLU A 17 14.91 12.27 -5.73
C GLU A 17 16.26 11.61 -6.00
N GLY A 18 16.39 10.85 -7.11
CA GLY A 18 17.61 10.12 -7.44
C GLY A 18 17.88 8.99 -6.44
N ARG A 19 16.81 8.35 -5.94
CA ARG A 19 16.88 7.34 -4.89
C ARG A 19 16.24 6.04 -5.35
N ASP A 20 16.92 4.94 -5.05
CA ASP A 20 16.41 3.59 -5.19
C ASP A 20 15.97 3.09 -3.81
N VAL A 21 14.78 2.52 -3.73
CA VAL A 21 14.17 2.07 -2.48
C VAL A 21 13.74 0.63 -2.63
N GLU A 22 14.24 -0.23 -1.75
CA GLU A 22 13.78 -1.61 -1.66
C GLU A 22 12.40 -1.67 -1.00
N CYS A 23 11.55 -2.54 -1.53
CA CYS A 23 10.21 -2.78 -1.02
C CYS A 23 9.78 -4.22 -1.30
N TYR A 24 8.84 -4.72 -0.53
CA TYR A 24 8.22 -6.01 -0.77
C TYR A 24 7.13 -5.91 -1.84
N PRO A 25 6.92 -6.99 -2.62
CA PRO A 25 5.72 -7.12 -3.44
C PRO A 25 4.47 -6.97 -2.58
N GLY A 26 3.49 -6.26 -3.10
CA GLY A 26 2.26 -5.89 -2.41
C GLY A 26 2.32 -4.58 -1.61
N GLU A 27 3.50 -4.00 -1.37
CA GLU A 27 3.58 -2.72 -0.65
C GLU A 27 2.92 -1.58 -1.44
N ASN A 28 2.24 -0.69 -0.72
CA ASN A 28 1.61 0.48 -1.30
C ASN A 28 2.65 1.55 -1.66
N LEU A 29 2.64 2.01 -2.91
CA LEU A 29 3.65 2.96 -3.41
C LEU A 29 3.68 4.29 -2.64
N ARG A 30 2.53 4.77 -2.15
CA ARG A 30 2.49 5.97 -1.29
C ARG A 30 3.19 5.71 0.03
N GLU A 31 2.89 4.60 0.69
CA GLU A 31 3.45 4.30 2.01
C GLU A 31 4.97 4.11 1.94
N VAL A 32 5.47 3.43 0.91
CA VAL A 32 6.91 3.28 0.68
C VAL A 32 7.58 4.64 0.49
N ALA A 33 7.00 5.52 -0.34
CA ALA A 33 7.56 6.84 -0.56
C ALA A 33 7.57 7.70 0.72
N LEU A 34 6.52 7.64 1.54
CA LEU A 34 6.42 8.40 2.78
C LEU A 34 7.35 7.87 3.87
N ARG A 35 7.46 6.55 4.02
CA ARG A 35 8.40 5.89 4.94
C ARG A 35 9.84 6.33 4.67
N GLU A 36 10.20 6.47 3.41
CA GLU A 36 11.53 6.93 2.98
C GLU A 36 11.73 8.45 3.02
N GLY A 37 10.73 9.21 3.50
CA GLY A 37 10.80 10.66 3.57
C GLY A 37 10.80 11.36 2.22
N LEU A 38 10.31 10.70 1.16
CA LEU A 38 10.26 11.29 -0.18
C LEU A 38 9.12 12.29 -0.28
N GLN A 39 9.38 13.39 -1.00
CA GLN A 39 8.39 14.45 -1.17
C GLN A 39 7.38 14.09 -2.27
N LEU A 40 6.36 13.32 -1.90
CA LEU A 40 5.27 12.93 -2.81
C LEU A 40 4.28 14.09 -3.08
N TYR A 41 4.07 14.98 -2.11
CA TYR A 41 3.09 16.06 -2.21
C TYR A 41 3.71 17.41 -2.56
N GLY A 42 2.97 18.24 -3.32
CA GLY A 42 3.22 19.69 -3.30
C GLY A 42 2.67 20.34 -2.02
N LEU A 43 2.91 21.64 -1.83
CA LEU A 43 2.48 22.38 -0.62
C LEU A 43 1.00 22.17 -0.26
N LYS A 44 0.08 22.34 -1.22
CA LYS A 44 -1.36 22.11 -1.00
C LYS A 44 -1.68 20.65 -0.65
N GLY A 45 -0.95 19.70 -1.21
CA GLY A 45 -1.13 18.28 -0.92
C GLY A 45 -0.62 17.91 0.48
N ALA A 46 0.44 18.53 0.95
CA ALA A 46 0.95 18.30 2.31
C ALA A 46 -0.09 18.70 3.37
N LEU A 47 -0.84 19.78 3.12
CA LEU A 47 -1.87 20.30 4.04
C LEU A 47 -3.24 19.62 3.90
N GLY A 48 -3.54 18.99 2.76
CA GLY A 48 -4.91 18.56 2.44
C GLY A 48 -5.01 17.26 1.64
N ASN A 49 -4.04 16.35 1.77
CA ASN A 49 -4.18 15.01 1.18
C ASN A 49 -5.22 14.18 1.95
N CYS A 50 -5.84 13.22 1.26
CA CYS A 50 -6.87 12.36 1.83
C CYS A 50 -6.34 11.16 2.64
N GLY A 51 -5.07 11.17 3.07
CA GLY A 51 -4.50 10.05 3.82
C GLY A 51 -4.34 8.73 3.05
N GLY A 52 -4.64 8.70 1.75
CA GLY A 52 -4.55 7.50 0.91
C GLY A 52 -5.89 6.87 0.52
N CYS A 53 -7.03 7.44 0.94
CA CYS A 53 -8.37 6.90 0.70
C CYS A 53 -8.91 7.05 -0.75
N GLY A 54 -8.06 7.41 -1.73
CA GLY A 54 -8.47 7.60 -3.12
C GLY A 54 -9.43 8.78 -3.38
N GLN A 55 -9.67 9.65 -2.40
CA GLN A 55 -10.64 10.76 -2.53
C GLN A 55 -10.06 12.02 -3.16
N CYS A 56 -8.75 12.22 -3.06
CA CYS A 56 -8.03 13.32 -3.69
C CYS A 56 -7.17 12.80 -4.86
N ILE A 57 -6.51 13.73 -5.57
CA ILE A 57 -5.55 13.41 -6.62
C ILE A 57 -4.15 13.94 -6.30
N THR A 58 -3.79 14.13 -5.03
CA THR A 58 -2.54 14.81 -4.67
C THR A 58 -1.32 13.89 -4.67
N CYS A 59 -1.52 12.57 -4.62
CA CYS A 59 -0.48 11.54 -4.67
C CYS A 59 -0.22 11.01 -6.09
N PHE A 60 -0.42 11.84 -7.13
CA PHE A 60 -0.08 11.41 -8.49
C PHE A 60 1.42 11.13 -8.62
N VAL A 61 1.74 10.13 -9.41
CA VAL A 61 3.08 9.80 -9.87
C VAL A 61 2.99 9.51 -11.35
N GLU A 62 4.11 9.68 -12.04
CA GLU A 62 4.23 9.30 -13.45
C GLU A 62 5.06 8.04 -13.54
N ILE A 63 4.52 7.07 -14.28
CA ILE A 63 5.20 5.82 -14.63
C ILE A 63 5.78 6.02 -16.03
N PRO A 64 7.11 6.03 -16.21
CA PRO A 64 7.71 6.20 -17.52
C PRO A 64 7.30 5.09 -18.48
N GLU A 65 7.18 5.43 -19.76
CA GLU A 65 6.96 4.45 -20.81
C GLU A 65 8.11 3.41 -20.83
N GLY A 66 7.80 2.16 -21.15
CA GLY A 66 8.75 1.05 -21.08
C GLY A 66 8.88 0.42 -19.68
N THR A 67 8.31 1.01 -18.63
CA THR A 67 8.12 0.30 -17.35
C THR A 67 7.24 -0.92 -17.58
N ALA A 68 7.59 -2.07 -16.99
CA ALA A 68 6.80 -3.29 -17.12
C ALA A 68 5.34 -3.05 -16.67
N ALA A 69 4.37 -3.46 -17.50
CA ALA A 69 2.96 -3.22 -17.26
C ALA A 69 2.45 -3.83 -15.95
N GLN A 70 3.06 -4.95 -15.56
CA GLN A 70 2.81 -5.72 -14.34
C GLN A 70 3.63 -5.25 -13.13
N ALA A 71 4.37 -4.14 -13.23
CA ALA A 71 5.17 -3.66 -12.09
C ALA A 71 4.32 -3.08 -10.96
N LEU A 72 3.10 -2.68 -11.26
CA LEU A 72 2.08 -2.24 -10.30
C LEU A 72 0.81 -3.06 -10.45
N SER A 73 -0.01 -3.08 -9.40
CA SER A 73 -1.40 -3.54 -9.50
C SER A 73 -2.16 -2.76 -10.59
N GLY A 74 -3.17 -3.42 -11.15
CA GLY A 74 -4.12 -2.79 -12.07
C GLY A 74 -4.75 -1.53 -11.48
N ARG A 75 -5.21 -0.62 -12.35
CA ARG A 75 -5.89 0.61 -11.90
C ARG A 75 -7.22 0.25 -11.26
N THR A 76 -7.55 0.97 -10.19
CA THR A 76 -8.85 0.84 -9.55
C THR A 76 -9.89 1.73 -10.25
N PRO A 77 -11.20 1.42 -10.15
CA PRO A 77 -12.24 2.28 -10.72
C PRO A 77 -12.21 3.72 -10.19
N VAL A 78 -11.84 3.89 -8.90
CA VAL A 78 -11.65 5.20 -8.28
C VAL A 78 -10.50 5.94 -8.95
N GLU A 79 -9.37 5.26 -9.15
CA GLU A 79 -8.20 5.83 -9.83
C GLU A 79 -8.55 6.26 -11.26
N ASP A 80 -9.22 5.41 -12.03
CA ASP A 80 -9.65 5.71 -13.40
C ASP A 80 -10.56 6.94 -13.44
N GLN A 81 -11.56 7.01 -12.56
CA GLN A 81 -12.49 8.13 -12.49
C GLN A 81 -11.78 9.45 -12.14
N LYS A 82 -10.88 9.41 -11.16
CA LYS A 82 -10.15 10.59 -10.65
C LYS A 82 -9.11 11.09 -11.65
N LEU A 83 -8.49 10.20 -12.41
CA LEU A 83 -7.44 10.52 -13.38
C LEU A 83 -7.92 10.64 -14.84
N ARG A 84 -9.22 10.52 -15.13
CA ARG A 84 -9.79 10.55 -16.49
C ARG A 84 -9.40 11.74 -17.40
N ARG A 85 -8.90 12.85 -16.82
CA ARG A 85 -8.45 14.05 -17.56
C ARG A 85 -6.93 14.31 -17.40
N ARG A 86 -6.17 13.27 -17.05
CA ARG A 86 -4.73 13.31 -16.83
C ARG A 86 -4.03 12.36 -17.83
N PRO A 87 -2.71 12.51 -18.04
CA PRO A 87 -1.95 11.56 -18.85
C PRO A 87 -2.17 10.12 -18.39
N GLN A 88 -2.24 9.18 -19.33
CA GLN A 88 -2.59 7.78 -19.03
C GLN A 88 -1.53 7.07 -18.19
N ASN A 89 -0.28 7.48 -18.33
CA ASN A 89 0.83 6.96 -17.56
C ASN A 89 0.91 7.53 -16.13
N TRP A 90 -0.06 8.37 -15.73
CA TRP A 90 -0.16 8.83 -14.34
C TRP A 90 -0.95 7.82 -13.50
N ARG A 91 -0.42 7.55 -12.32
CA ARG A 91 -1.02 6.69 -11.31
C ARG A 91 -1.28 7.46 -10.03
N LEU A 92 -2.26 7.04 -9.24
CA LEU A 92 -2.38 7.45 -7.83
C LEU A 92 -1.53 6.50 -7.00
N ALA A 93 -0.43 6.99 -6.41
CA ALA A 93 0.46 6.14 -5.62
C ALA A 93 -0.27 5.44 -4.46
N CYS A 94 -1.33 6.03 -3.91
CA CYS A 94 -2.12 5.40 -2.85
C CYS A 94 -3.01 4.25 -3.31
N GLN A 95 -3.21 4.09 -4.62
CA GLN A 95 -4.04 3.03 -5.22
C GLN A 95 -3.19 2.00 -5.99
N ALA A 96 -1.87 2.17 -5.97
CA ALA A 96 -0.93 1.31 -6.68
C ALA A 96 -0.13 0.48 -5.68
N LEU A 97 -0.24 -0.84 -5.79
CA LEU A 97 0.60 -1.80 -5.06
C LEU A 97 1.77 -2.20 -5.95
N VAL A 98 2.98 -2.22 -5.40
CA VAL A 98 4.18 -2.66 -6.11
C VAL A 98 4.12 -4.16 -6.30
N GLN A 99 4.52 -4.64 -7.48
CA GLN A 99 4.56 -6.08 -7.80
C GLN A 99 5.98 -6.47 -8.25
N HIS A 100 6.63 -5.58 -9.01
CA HIS A 100 8.00 -5.74 -9.48
C HIS A 100 8.71 -4.40 -9.43
N SER A 101 10.03 -4.42 -9.61
CA SER A 101 10.81 -3.19 -9.69
C SER A 101 10.34 -2.27 -10.79
N LEU A 102 10.41 -0.97 -10.53
CA LEU A 102 9.92 0.06 -11.44
C LEU A 102 10.62 1.40 -11.25
N VAL A 103 10.48 2.23 -12.27
CA VAL A 103 10.90 3.63 -12.24
C VAL A 103 9.66 4.50 -12.04
N VAL A 104 9.77 5.49 -11.16
CA VAL A 104 8.68 6.39 -10.80
C VAL A 104 9.19 7.83 -10.79
N LEU A 105 8.43 8.73 -11.39
CA LEU A 105 8.62 10.17 -11.23
C LEU A 105 7.57 10.73 -10.26
N THR A 106 8.03 11.23 -9.12
CA THR A 106 7.18 11.95 -8.16
C THR A 106 6.83 13.34 -8.67
N ARG A 107 5.67 13.84 -8.25
CA ARG A 107 5.18 15.20 -8.55
C ARG A 107 5.34 15.58 -10.04
N PRO A 108 4.82 14.79 -10.99
CA PRO A 108 4.97 15.04 -12.44
C PRO A 108 4.40 16.38 -12.94
N GLN A 109 3.53 17.02 -12.17
CA GLN A 109 3.01 18.37 -12.44
C GLN A 109 4.02 19.50 -12.16
N VAL A 110 5.11 19.21 -11.44
CA VAL A 110 6.18 20.18 -11.17
C VAL A 110 7.33 19.89 -12.14
N GLY A 111 7.84 20.93 -12.81
CA GLY A 111 8.98 20.82 -13.72
C GLY A 111 10.15 20.06 -13.09
N LEU A 112 10.85 19.28 -13.92
CA LEU A 112 12.12 18.64 -13.57
C LEU A 112 13.11 19.02 -14.69
N ALA A 113 14.24 19.63 -14.32
CA ALA A 113 15.30 19.91 -15.27
C ALA A 113 15.75 18.61 -15.94
N ASP A 114 15.90 18.65 -17.26
CA ASP A 114 16.31 17.51 -18.09
C ASP A 114 15.46 16.25 -17.85
N LYS A 115 14.14 16.42 -17.64
CA LYS A 115 13.21 15.33 -17.32
C LYS A 115 13.39 14.10 -18.23
N SER A 116 13.44 14.30 -19.56
CA SER A 116 13.60 13.19 -20.51
C SER A 116 14.88 12.43 -20.24
N ALA A 117 16.03 13.10 -20.28
CA ALA A 117 17.33 12.48 -20.08
C ALA A 117 17.44 11.74 -18.74
N ARG A 118 16.83 12.28 -17.67
CA ARG A 118 16.80 11.62 -16.35
C ARG A 118 15.94 10.37 -16.33
N LEU A 119 14.79 10.39 -16.99
CA LEU A 119 13.93 9.21 -17.14
C LEU A 119 14.64 8.15 -18.01
N ASP A 120 15.23 8.57 -19.13
CA ASP A 120 15.95 7.68 -20.05
C ASP A 120 17.13 7.00 -19.36
N ALA A 121 17.93 7.75 -18.62
CA ALA A 121 19.04 7.20 -17.83
C ALA A 121 18.56 6.25 -16.72
N ALA A 122 17.47 6.59 -16.03
CA ALA A 122 16.89 5.76 -14.98
C ALA A 122 16.35 4.44 -15.54
N MET A 123 15.75 4.45 -16.73
CA MET A 123 15.24 3.28 -17.44
C MET A 123 16.36 2.41 -18.03
N ALA A 124 17.47 3.02 -18.46
CA ALA A 124 18.61 2.29 -19.04
C ALA A 124 19.42 1.51 -17.99
N SER A 125 19.37 1.91 -16.72
CA SER A 125 20.04 1.19 -15.63
C SER A 125 19.12 0.08 -15.09
N PRO A 126 19.51 -1.20 -15.22
CA PRO A 126 18.66 -2.32 -14.85
C PRO A 126 18.39 -2.33 -13.33
N LEU A 127 17.15 -2.70 -12.98
CA LEU A 127 16.73 -2.95 -11.61
C LEU A 127 16.63 -4.47 -11.38
N PRO A 128 16.87 -4.97 -10.16
CA PRO A 128 16.63 -6.37 -9.85
C PRO A 128 15.15 -6.70 -10.10
N PRO A 129 14.78 -7.92 -10.50
CA PRO A 129 13.38 -8.25 -10.79
C PRO A 129 12.47 -8.19 -9.54
N GLY A 130 12.99 -8.47 -8.35
CA GLY A 130 12.16 -8.74 -7.18
C GLY A 130 11.91 -10.24 -6.97
N PRO A 131 11.82 -10.80 -5.74
CA PRO A 131 10.96 -11.93 -5.46
C PRO A 131 9.56 -11.60 -5.95
N THR A 132 8.94 -12.56 -6.64
CA THR A 132 7.53 -12.49 -7.03
C THR A 132 6.59 -12.95 -5.92
N GLU A 133 7.14 -13.37 -4.77
CA GLU A 133 6.42 -14.05 -3.69
C GLU A 133 6.95 -13.59 -2.33
N TRP A 134 6.06 -13.49 -1.33
CA TRP A 134 6.47 -13.23 0.06
C TRP A 134 7.25 -14.44 0.59
N PRO A 135 8.38 -14.27 1.31
CA PRO A 135 9.08 -15.40 1.89
C PRO A 135 8.11 -16.18 2.77
N ALA A 136 7.92 -17.48 2.52
CA ALA A 136 7.19 -18.33 3.45
C ALA A 136 7.77 -18.10 4.85
N ALA A 137 6.92 -17.74 5.83
CA ALA A 137 7.38 -17.63 7.20
C ALA A 137 8.08 -18.94 7.53
N ALA A 138 9.36 -18.87 7.93
CA ALA A 138 10.07 -20.04 8.39
C ALA A 138 9.25 -20.63 9.53
N GLU A 139 8.62 -21.78 9.28
CA GLU A 139 7.90 -22.52 10.30
C GLU A 139 8.92 -22.79 11.41
N SER A 140 8.74 -22.13 12.55
CA SER A 140 9.49 -22.47 13.75
C SER A 140 9.02 -23.86 14.18
N ALA A 141 9.78 -24.88 13.78
CA ALA A 141 9.75 -26.18 14.41
C ALA A 141 10.25 -26.00 15.84
N ASP A 142 9.33 -25.92 16.80
CA ASP A 142 9.43 -26.09 18.26
C ASP A 142 8.07 -25.51 18.77
N ASP A 143 7.07 -26.27 19.21
CA ASP A 143 7.08 -27.23 20.32
C ASP A 143 5.78 -28.06 20.29
N GLU A 144 5.91 -29.39 20.30
CA GLU A 144 4.82 -30.35 20.38
C GLU A 144 5.01 -31.19 21.65
N GLY A 145 4.11 -31.06 22.63
CA GLY A 145 3.93 -32.02 23.75
C GLY A 145 3.59 -31.38 25.11
N ALA A 146 2.37 -31.59 25.63
CA ALA A 146 2.09 -32.48 26.80
C ALA A 146 1.83 -31.63 28.09
N ASP A 147 0.76 -31.70 28.90
CA ASP A 147 -0.30 -32.69 29.18
C ASP A 147 -1.52 -32.02 29.88
N ALA A 148 -2.61 -32.78 30.01
CA ALA A 148 -3.96 -32.39 30.43
C ALA A 148 -4.32 -32.70 31.92
N GLU A 149 -5.48 -32.17 32.34
CA GLU A 149 -6.38 -32.57 33.46
C GLU A 149 -5.92 -32.29 34.91
N GLY A 150 -6.72 -31.82 35.87
CA GLY A 150 -8.16 -31.58 35.96
C GLY A 150 -8.53 -31.05 37.37
N GLY A 151 -9.80 -30.70 37.60
CA GLY A 151 -10.30 -30.32 38.93
C GLY A 151 -11.69 -29.67 38.92
N ASP A 152 -12.72 -30.50 38.97
CA ASP A 152 -14.15 -30.18 39.05
C ASP A 152 -14.57 -29.41 40.32
N GLY A 153 -15.67 -28.65 40.23
CA GLY A 153 -16.31 -27.97 41.35
C GLY A 153 -17.66 -27.33 41.01
N GLU A 154 -18.69 -28.16 41.00
CA GLU A 154 -20.13 -27.90 40.75
C GLU A 154 -20.80 -27.03 41.84
N GLY A 155 -21.89 -26.30 41.51
CA GLY A 155 -22.83 -25.77 42.52
C GLY A 155 -23.55 -24.48 42.12
N GLY A 156 -24.82 -24.58 41.70
CA GLY A 156 -25.62 -23.47 41.15
C GLY A 156 -26.41 -22.62 42.14
N ASP A 157 -27.16 -21.66 41.60
CA ASP A 157 -28.46 -21.20 42.11
C ASP A 157 -29.21 -20.42 41.04
N ALA A 158 -30.53 -20.62 40.98
CA ALA A 158 -31.43 -20.09 39.97
C ALA A 158 -32.40 -19.06 40.55
N GLY A 159 -32.29 -17.82 40.04
CA GLY A 159 -33.38 -16.85 39.84
C GLY A 159 -33.76 -15.91 41.00
N PRO A 160 -34.71 -14.96 40.81
CA PRO A 160 -35.37 -14.55 39.57
C PRO A 160 -35.43 -13.00 39.34
N VAL A 161 -35.82 -12.65 38.10
CA VAL A 161 -36.49 -11.44 37.55
C VAL A 161 -36.60 -10.14 38.38
N GLN A 162 -36.37 -8.99 37.74
CA GLN A 162 -37.38 -7.91 37.65
C GLN A 162 -37.23 -7.11 36.35
N ALA A 163 -38.36 -6.98 35.65
CA ALA A 163 -38.57 -6.08 34.52
C ALA A 163 -38.80 -4.64 35.01
N ALA A 164 -38.25 -3.66 34.30
CA ALA A 164 -38.71 -2.28 34.36
C ALA A 164 -38.98 -1.80 32.94
N THR A 165 -40.28 -1.79 32.63
CA THR A 165 -40.91 -1.06 31.53
C THR A 165 -40.82 0.44 31.82
N ASP A 166 -40.46 1.26 30.84
CA ASP A 166 -41.16 2.53 30.64
C ASP A 166 -41.00 2.98 29.18
N ALA A 167 -42.02 2.68 28.39
CA ALA A 167 -42.31 3.39 27.17
C ALA A 167 -43.36 4.44 27.51
N ARG A 168 -43.25 5.67 27.00
CA ARG A 168 -44.35 6.24 26.21
C ARG A 168 -43.88 7.20 25.08
N PRO A 169 -44.55 7.11 23.92
CA PRO A 169 -44.34 7.94 22.73
C PRO A 169 -45.34 9.11 22.65
N GLY A 170 -45.06 10.08 21.78
CA GLY A 170 -46.03 11.04 21.26
C GLY A 170 -45.47 12.46 21.15
N ASP A 171 -45.28 12.97 19.92
CA ASP A 171 -46.24 13.92 19.32
C ASP A 171 -45.74 14.47 17.97
N LEU A 172 -46.38 14.02 16.90
CA LEU A 172 -46.62 14.69 15.60
C LEU A 172 -47.84 13.94 15.02
N PRO A 173 -48.85 14.60 14.40
CA PRO A 173 -48.62 15.52 13.29
C PRO A 173 -49.59 16.72 13.15
N ALA A 174 -49.27 17.60 12.19
CA ALA A 174 -50.25 18.31 11.36
C ALA A 174 -49.83 18.17 9.89
#